data_AF-A0A2T3ZWD1-F1
#
_entry.id   AF-A0A2T3ZWD1-F1
#
_cell.length_a   1.000
_cell.length_b   1.000
_cell.length_c   1.000
_cell.angle_alpha   90.00
_cell.angle_beta   90.00
_cell.angle_gamma   90.00
#
_symmetry.space_group_name_H-M   'P 1'
#
loop_
_entity.id
_entity.type
_entity.pdbx_description
1 polymer ?
#
loop_
_entity_poly.entity_id
_entity_poly.type
_entity_poly.pdbx_seq_one_letter_code
_entity_poly.pdbx_strand_id
1 'polypeptide(L)'
;LLSETQYCPKSLVLFIDALDECSESHVRKLVRFLEDLSIKAKMTLNICLSSRHYPNISMEKHLELVVETTSEHDKDIIKYAGDKLTKIDERIKTKVLQKASGVFMWVVLVIEMLNKAYDEGQLEAMHQLLQEIPSGLDEVFLTLLSKDNPRLYLCSSLFYSRDDCSNQKSYSLRLWLK
;
A
#
# COMPACT_ATOMS: atom_id res chain seq x y z
N LEU A 1 -45.21 13.95 30.63
CA LEU A 1 -43.88 13.33 30.81
C LEU A 1 -43.35 12.95 29.43
N LEU A 2 -42.62 13.86 28.80
CA LEU A 2 -41.93 13.58 27.53
C LEU A 2 -40.62 12.89 27.89
N SER A 3 -40.43 11.68 27.37
CA SER A 3 -39.23 10.88 27.52
C SER A 3 -38.00 11.65 27.06
N GLU A 4 -37.03 11.82 27.96
CA GLU A 4 -35.69 12.28 27.63
C GLU A 4 -35.06 11.28 26.66
N THR A 5 -35.10 11.59 25.35
CA THR A 5 -34.27 10.89 24.38
C THR A 5 -32.82 11.23 24.70
N GLN A 6 -32.08 10.25 25.22
CA GLN A 6 -30.64 10.33 25.43
C GLN A 6 -29.97 10.67 24.09
N TYR A 7 -29.58 11.94 23.93
CA TYR A 7 -28.92 12.44 22.74
C TYR A 7 -27.50 11.87 22.70
N CYS A 8 -27.32 10.74 22.00
CA CYS A 8 -25.99 10.26 21.65
C CYS A 8 -25.43 11.21 20.58
N PRO A 9 -24.36 11.98 20.87
CA PRO A 9 -23.77 12.85 19.86
C PRO A 9 -23.31 11.96 18.71
N LYS A 10 -23.97 12.10 17.55
CA LYS A 10 -23.59 11.36 16.35
C LYS A 10 -22.14 11.72 16.03
N SER A 11 -21.28 10.73 15.91
CA SER A 11 -19.89 10.90 15.47
C SER A 11 -19.79 10.36 14.05
N LEU A 12 -19.13 11.11 13.17
CA LEU A 12 -18.83 10.71 11.80
C LEU A 12 -17.32 10.62 11.64
N VAL A 13 -16.85 9.54 11.01
CA VAL A 13 -15.45 9.36 10.62
C VAL A 13 -15.37 9.30 9.11
N LEU A 14 -14.50 10.13 8.52
CA LEU A 14 -14.22 10.16 7.09
C LEU A 14 -12.79 9.69 6.84
N PHE A 15 -12.66 8.64 6.04
CA PHE A 15 -11.37 8.17 5.53
C PHE A 15 -11.27 8.55 4.06
N ILE A 16 -10.28 9.38 3.73
CA ILE A 16 -10.01 9.84 2.37
C ILE A 16 -8.61 9.37 2.01
N ASP A 17 -8.55 8.57 0.95
CA ASP A 17 -7.35 7.83 0.59
C ASP A 17 -6.74 8.34 -0.72
N ALA A 18 -5.42 8.17 -0.83
CA ALA A 18 -4.62 8.49 -2.02
C ALA A 18 -4.81 9.94 -2.52
N LEU A 19 -4.68 10.93 -1.63
CA LEU A 19 -4.81 12.34 -2.01
C LEU A 19 -3.81 12.77 -3.09
N ASP A 20 -2.63 12.15 -3.14
CA ASP A 20 -1.59 12.43 -4.12
C ASP A 20 -1.95 12.04 -5.56
N GLU A 21 -3.00 11.24 -5.77
CA GLU A 21 -3.54 10.95 -7.11
C GLU A 21 -4.37 12.11 -7.69
N CYS A 22 -4.63 13.14 -6.89
CA CYS A 22 -5.28 14.37 -7.32
C CYS A 22 -4.26 15.47 -7.61
N SER A 23 -4.59 16.38 -8.55
CA SER A 23 -3.77 17.57 -8.77
C SER A 23 -3.68 18.42 -7.50
N GLU A 24 -2.54 19.07 -7.26
CA GLU A 24 -2.31 19.95 -6.12
C GLU A 24 -3.46 20.92 -5.83
N SER A 25 -3.95 21.57 -6.88
CA SER A 25 -5.01 22.57 -6.77
C SER A 25 -6.32 21.98 -6.23
N HIS A 26 -6.62 20.72 -6.56
CA HIS A 26 -7.80 20.00 -6.06
C HIS A 26 -7.59 19.57 -4.61
N VAL A 27 -6.40 19.05 -4.26
CA VAL A 27 -6.10 18.65 -2.89
C VAL A 27 -6.17 19.86 -1.95
N ARG A 28 -5.59 21.01 -2.33
CA ARG A 28 -5.68 22.26 -1.54
C ARG A 28 -7.12 22.71 -1.31
N LYS A 29 -7.98 22.61 -2.33
CA LYS A 29 -9.41 22.96 -2.20
C LYS A 29 -10.13 21.98 -1.28
N LEU A 30 -9.85 20.68 -1.42
CA LEU A 30 -10.45 19.63 -0.60
C LEU A 30 -10.06 19.79 0.87
N VAL A 31 -8.78 19.97 1.16
CA VAL A 31 -8.27 20.16 2.52
C VAL A 31 -8.92 21.36 3.19
N ARG A 32 -8.97 22.53 2.52
CA ARG A 32 -9.65 23.72 3.05
C ARG A 32 -11.12 23.48 3.31
N PHE A 33 -11.80 22.78 2.41
CA PHE A 33 -13.21 22.43 2.58
C PHE A 33 -13.43 21.53 3.80
N LEU A 34 -12.55 20.55 4.02
CA LEU A 34 -12.62 19.62 5.15
C LEU A 34 -12.32 20.31 6.48
N GLU A 35 -11.36 21.23 6.52
CA GLU A 35 -11.09 22.09 7.69
C GLU A 35 -12.33 22.93 8.03
N ASP A 36 -12.89 23.63 7.04
CA ASP A 36 -14.11 24.42 7.19
C ASP A 36 -15.29 23.58 7.68
N LEU A 37 -15.43 22.36 7.14
CA LEU A 37 -16.48 21.44 7.51
C LEU A 37 -16.31 20.96 8.96
N SER A 38 -15.09 20.70 9.40
CA SER A 38 -14.80 20.29 10.78
C SER A 38 -15.18 21.35 11.81
N ILE A 39 -15.03 22.63 11.46
CA ILE A 39 -15.38 23.76 12.33
C ILE A 39 -16.90 23.99 12.36
N LYS A 40 -17.57 23.85 11.21
CA LYS A 40 -19.01 24.13 11.07
C LYS A 40 -19.91 22.96 11.46
N ALA A 41 -19.35 21.75 11.59
CA ALA A 41 -20.11 20.55 11.94
C ALA A 41 -20.79 20.69 13.31
N LYS A 42 -22.09 20.38 13.37
CA LYS A 42 -22.86 20.29 14.62
C LYS A 42 -22.68 18.94 15.34
N MET A 43 -21.67 18.18 14.92
CA MET A 43 -21.40 16.81 15.35
C MET A 43 -19.90 16.58 15.41
N THR A 44 -19.45 15.54 16.12
CA THR A 44 -18.03 15.18 16.12
C THR A 44 -17.66 14.63 14.75
N LEU A 45 -16.75 15.30 14.06
CA LEU A 45 -16.25 14.90 12.74
C LEU A 45 -14.76 14.58 12.84
N ASN A 46 -14.41 13.31 12.66
CA ASN A 46 -13.03 12.84 12.60
C ASN A 46 -12.66 12.60 11.14
N ILE A 47 -11.54 13.17 10.69
CA ILE A 47 -11.11 13.08 9.29
C ILE A 47 -9.70 12.50 9.28
N CYS A 48 -9.54 11.42 8.51
CA CYS A 48 -8.26 10.76 8.28
C CYS A 48 -7.95 10.85 6.79
N LEU A 49 -6.79 11.42 6.50
CA LEU A 49 -6.28 11.61 5.14
C LEU A 49 -5.04 10.75 4.96
N SER A 50 -4.97 9.96 3.88
CA SER A 50 -3.76 9.27 3.46
C SER A 50 -3.26 9.78 2.11
N SER A 51 -1.94 9.86 2.00
CA SER A 51 -1.22 10.39 0.83
C SER A 51 0.22 9.87 0.86
N ARG A 52 0.85 9.72 -0.31
CA ARG A 52 2.32 9.73 -0.38
C ARG A 52 2.88 11.11 -0.01
N HIS A 53 4.19 11.18 0.23
CA HIS A 53 4.90 12.43 0.57
C HIS A 53 4.48 13.59 -0.34
N TYR A 54 3.75 14.54 0.23
CA TYR A 54 3.24 15.70 -0.48
C TYR A 54 3.92 16.97 0.04
N PRO A 55 4.99 17.45 -0.62
CA PRO A 55 5.55 18.73 -0.21
C PRO A 55 4.50 19.81 -0.50
N ASN A 56 4.24 20.69 0.49
CA ASN A 56 3.54 21.97 0.35
C ASN A 56 2.04 22.04 0.65
N ILE A 57 1.38 21.02 1.21
CA ILE A 57 -0.01 21.14 1.69
C ILE A 57 -0.01 21.18 3.22
N SER A 58 -0.11 22.38 3.77
CA SER A 58 -0.22 22.61 5.21
C SER A 58 -1.67 22.63 5.65
N MET A 59 -1.99 21.89 6.70
CA MET A 59 -3.22 22.05 7.50
C MET A 59 -2.88 22.74 8.81
N GLU A 60 -3.70 23.69 9.26
CA GLU A 60 -3.43 24.43 10.50
C GLU A 60 -3.55 23.52 11.75
N LYS A 61 -4.49 22.57 11.72
CA LYS A 61 -4.72 21.61 12.81
C LYS A 61 -4.74 20.21 12.25
N HIS A 62 -3.61 19.52 12.33
CA HIS A 62 -3.51 18.13 11.91
C HIS A 62 -2.61 17.33 12.85
N LEU A 63 -2.83 16.02 12.87
CA LEU A 63 -1.90 15.04 13.39
C LEU A 63 -1.32 14.30 12.19
N GLU A 64 0.00 14.31 12.05
CA GLU A 64 0.69 13.61 10.98
C GLU A 64 1.31 12.31 11.51
N LEU A 65 1.13 11.22 10.76
CA LEU A 65 1.80 9.95 11.00
C LEU A 65 2.54 9.58 9.72
N VAL A 66 3.87 9.65 9.77
CA VAL A 66 4.73 9.21 8.66
C VAL A 66 5.12 7.75 8.90
N VAL A 67 4.37 6.83 8.31
CA VAL A 67 4.48 5.38 8.55
C VAL A 67 5.91 4.86 8.34
N GLU A 68 6.56 5.31 7.26
CA GLU A 68 7.92 4.91 6.87
C GLU A 68 8.99 5.24 7.92
N THR A 69 8.73 6.19 8.82
CA THR A 69 9.69 6.61 9.86
C THR A 69 9.46 5.92 11.20
N THR A 70 8.42 5.10 11.31
CA THR A 70 8.09 4.39 12.56
C THR A 70 8.95 3.14 12.70
N SER A 71 9.50 2.91 13.90
CA SER A 71 10.34 1.73 14.16
C SER A 71 9.56 0.42 14.06
N GLU A 72 8.24 0.50 14.21
CA GLU A 72 7.27 -0.57 14.10
C GLU A 72 7.17 -1.09 12.66
N HIS A 73 7.28 -0.20 11.67
CA HIS A 73 7.20 -0.56 10.26
C HIS A 73 8.33 -1.50 9.84
N ASP A 74 9.57 -1.20 10.22
CA ASP A 74 10.71 -2.08 9.96
C ASP A 74 10.57 -3.43 10.68
N LYS A 75 10.04 -3.43 11.90
CA LYS A 75 9.77 -4.67 12.65
C LYS A 75 8.74 -5.53 11.94
N ASP A 76 7.69 -4.93 11.39
CA ASP A 76 6.65 -5.64 10.65
C ASP A 76 7.20 -6.25 9.36
N ILE A 77 8.09 -5.55 8.65
CA ILE A 77 8.80 -6.09 7.48
C ILE A 77 9.69 -7.28 7.89
N ILE A 78 10.49 -7.15 8.95
CA ILE A 78 11.36 -8.22 9.45
C ILE A 78 10.55 -9.45 9.85
N LYS A 79 9.45 -9.23 10.55
CA LYS A 79 8.52 -10.27 10.99
C LYS A 79 7.88 -10.96 9.79
N TYR A 80 7.33 -10.20 8.85
CA TYR A 80 6.73 -10.75 7.64
C TYR A 80 7.73 -11.61 6.85
N ALA A 81 8.96 -11.13 6.67
CA ALA A 81 10.02 -11.89 6.01
C ALA A 81 10.37 -13.18 6.75
N GLY A 82 10.42 -13.16 8.08
CA GLY A 82 10.62 -14.36 8.89
C GLY A 82 9.48 -15.37 8.81
N ASP A 83 8.24 -14.88 8.76
CA ASP A 83 7.04 -15.72 8.79
C ASP A 83 6.66 -16.32 7.42
N LYS A 84 7.05 -15.66 6.32
CA LYS A 84 6.55 -15.98 4.96
C LYS A 84 7.56 -16.59 4.01
N LEU A 85 8.87 -16.54 4.30
CA LEU A 85 9.85 -17.29 3.50
C LEU A 85 9.70 -18.80 3.75
N THR A 86 9.46 -19.58 2.70
CA THR A 86 9.33 -21.05 2.77
C THR A 86 10.60 -21.69 3.34
N LYS A 87 11.77 -21.16 2.94
CA LYS A 87 13.07 -21.56 3.47
C LYS A 87 13.78 -20.37 4.09
N ILE A 88 14.01 -20.48 5.40
CA ILE A 88 14.77 -19.48 6.15
C ILE A 88 16.25 -19.63 5.80
N ASP A 89 16.78 -18.62 5.13
CA ASP A 89 18.20 -18.37 4.91
C ASP A 89 18.51 -16.93 5.31
N GLU A 90 19.46 -16.74 6.22
CA GLU A 90 19.77 -15.42 6.77
C GLU A 90 20.38 -14.46 5.73
N ARG A 91 21.05 -14.97 4.70
CA ARG A 91 21.60 -14.13 3.63
C ARG A 91 20.48 -13.63 2.72
N ILE A 92 19.51 -14.47 2.39
CA ILE A 92 18.29 -14.08 1.66
C ILE A 92 17.53 -13.04 2.46
N LYS A 93 17.24 -13.33 3.73
CA LYS A 93 16.49 -12.42 4.61
C LYS A 93 17.17 -11.06 4.71
N THR A 94 18.47 -11.03 5.01
CA THR A 94 19.25 -9.78 5.09
C THR A 94 19.16 -8.98 3.79
N LYS A 95 19.30 -9.65 2.64
CA LYS A 95 19.30 -8.99 1.34
C LYS A 95 17.91 -8.50 0.93
N VAL A 96 16.84 -9.22 1.27
CA VAL A 96 15.45 -8.76 1.11
C VAL A 96 15.23 -7.47 1.90
N LEU A 97 15.62 -7.45 3.18
CA LEU A 97 15.46 -6.26 4.04
C LEU A 97 16.24 -5.05 3.51
N GLN A 98 17.45 -5.26 3.01
CA GLN A 98 18.27 -4.20 2.41
C GLN A 98 17.66 -3.64 1.11
N LYS A 99 17.15 -4.50 0.23
CA LYS A 99 16.60 -4.08 -1.06
C LYS A 99 15.20 -3.48 -0.95
N ALA A 100 14.42 -3.92 0.04
CA ALA A 100 13.09 -3.40 0.28
C ALA A 100 13.07 -1.91 0.59
N SER A 101 14.10 -1.37 1.25
CA SER A 101 14.19 0.04 1.61
C SER A 101 12.92 0.58 2.29
N GLY A 102 12.29 -0.21 3.16
CA GLY A 102 11.04 0.15 3.83
C GLY A 102 9.76 -0.04 2.99
N VAL A 103 9.83 -0.50 1.75
CA VAL A 103 8.65 -0.70 0.90
C VAL A 103 8.01 -2.06 1.17
N PHE A 104 6.96 -2.09 1.98
CA PHE A 104 6.30 -3.34 2.38
C PHE A 104 5.75 -4.15 1.19
N MET A 105 5.13 -3.46 0.21
CA MET A 105 4.61 -4.11 -1.01
C MET A 105 5.72 -4.84 -1.79
N TRP A 106 6.92 -4.26 -1.85
CA TRP A 106 8.07 -4.90 -2.48
C TRP A 106 8.41 -6.22 -1.79
N VAL A 107 8.42 -6.24 -0.45
CA VAL A 107 8.71 -7.43 0.37
C VAL A 107 7.69 -8.54 0.09
N VAL A 108 6.40 -8.20 0.06
CA VAL A 108 5.32 -9.15 -0.23
C VAL A 108 5.52 -9.82 -1.59
N LEU A 109 5.69 -9.01 -2.63
CA LEU A 109 5.88 -9.51 -4.00
C LEU A 109 7.14 -10.38 -4.09
N VAL A 110 8.27 -9.88 -3.60
CA VAL A 110 9.55 -10.56 -3.72
C VAL A 110 9.58 -11.87 -2.97
N ILE A 111 9.03 -11.95 -1.75
CA ILE A 111 8.96 -13.22 -1.00
C ILE A 111 8.15 -14.26 -1.76
N GLU A 112 7.03 -13.87 -2.38
CA GLU A 112 6.25 -14.79 -3.19
C GLU A 112 7.05 -15.29 -4.42
N MET A 113 7.84 -14.42 -5.08
CA MET A 113 8.70 -14.84 -6.21
C MET A 113 9.81 -15.77 -5.75
N LEU A 114 10.42 -15.50 -4.58
CA LEU A 114 11.47 -16.33 -4.00
C LEU A 114 10.93 -17.71 -3.60
N ASN A 115 9.74 -17.76 -2.99
CA ASN A 115 9.11 -19.03 -2.64
C ASN A 115 8.82 -19.87 -3.87
N LYS A 116 8.32 -19.25 -4.96
CA LYS A 116 8.13 -19.97 -6.22
C LYS A 116 9.44 -20.45 -6.84
N ALA A 117 10.50 -19.64 -6.78
CA ALA A 117 11.83 -20.06 -7.23
C ALA A 117 12.38 -21.24 -6.42
N TYR A 118 12.01 -21.34 -5.13
CA TYR A 118 12.32 -22.49 -4.28
C TYR A 118 11.49 -23.74 -4.62
N ASP A 119 10.26 -23.57 -5.09
CA ASP A 119 9.44 -24.69 -5.56
C ASP A 119 9.96 -25.24 -6.90
N GLU A 120 10.48 -24.37 -7.77
CA GLU A 120 11.01 -24.71 -9.10
C GLU A 120 12.50 -25.09 -9.09
N GLY A 121 13.24 -24.76 -8.03
CA GLY A 121 14.68 -24.94 -7.92
C GLY A 121 15.15 -24.93 -6.46
N GLN A 122 16.38 -25.35 -6.19
CA GLN A 122 16.91 -25.34 -4.82
C GLN A 122 17.23 -23.90 -4.35
N LEU A 123 17.81 -23.75 -3.15
CA LEU A 123 18.13 -22.46 -2.52
C LEU A 123 18.90 -21.49 -3.44
N GLU A 124 19.75 -22.02 -4.31
CA GLU A 124 20.53 -21.29 -5.30
C GLU A 124 19.65 -20.49 -6.27
N ALA A 125 18.48 -21.00 -6.65
CA ALA A 125 17.53 -20.30 -7.51
C ALA A 125 16.97 -19.05 -6.83
N MET A 126 16.71 -19.11 -5.51
CA MET A 126 16.28 -17.94 -4.74
C MET A 126 17.38 -16.88 -4.70
N HIS A 127 18.64 -17.28 -4.50
CA HIS A 127 19.78 -16.36 -4.48
C HIS A 127 19.99 -15.66 -5.83
N GLN A 128 19.89 -16.40 -6.93
CA GLN A 128 20.00 -15.86 -8.29
C GLN A 128 18.86 -14.88 -8.56
N LEU A 129 17.62 -15.28 -8.30
CA LEU A 129 16.46 -14.41 -8.50
C LEU A 129 16.57 -13.12 -7.67
N LEU A 130 16.99 -13.20 -6.40
CA LEU A 130 17.16 -12.01 -5.56
C LEU A 130 18.29 -11.07 -6.04
N GLN A 131 19.27 -11.59 -6.78
CA GLN A 131 20.27 -10.74 -7.44
C GLN A 131 19.66 -9.96 -8.61
N GLU A 132 18.82 -10.61 -9.42
CA GLU A 132 18.21 -10.06 -10.62
C GLU A 132 17.07 -9.08 -10.34
N ILE A 133 16.29 -9.32 -9.29
CA ILE A 133 15.14 -8.48 -8.94
C ILE A 133 15.61 -7.04 -8.65
N PRO A 134 15.01 -6.01 -9.26
CA PRO A 134 15.35 -4.63 -8.96
C PRO A 134 14.88 -4.18 -7.57
N SER A 135 15.54 -3.17 -6.99
CA SER A 135 15.11 -2.60 -5.70
C SER A 135 13.92 -1.65 -5.83
N GLY A 136 13.69 -1.08 -7.02
CA GLY A 136 12.52 -0.22 -7.30
C GLY A 136 11.25 -1.03 -7.43
N LEU A 137 10.19 -0.65 -6.71
CA LEU A 137 8.90 -1.33 -6.77
C LEU A 137 8.26 -1.20 -8.17
N ASP A 138 8.41 -0.05 -8.81
CA ASP A 138 8.01 0.20 -10.19
C ASP A 138 8.69 -0.75 -11.19
N GLU A 139 10.00 -0.97 -11.04
CA GLU A 139 10.75 -1.91 -11.87
C GLU A 139 10.32 -3.37 -11.63
N VAL A 140 10.00 -3.72 -10.38
CA VAL A 140 9.40 -5.03 -10.06
C VAL A 140 8.05 -5.17 -10.77
N PHE A 141 7.18 -4.16 -10.74
CA PHE A 141 5.92 -4.17 -11.47
C PHE A 141 6.10 -4.30 -12.97
N LEU A 142 7.03 -3.56 -13.57
CA LEU A 142 7.34 -3.68 -14.99
C LEU A 142 7.79 -5.10 -15.35
N THR A 143 8.55 -5.74 -14.46
CA THR A 143 8.98 -7.13 -14.64
C THR A 143 7.81 -8.11 -14.55
N LEU A 144 6.90 -7.92 -13.58
CA LEU A 144 5.68 -8.72 -13.41
C LEU A 144 4.70 -8.57 -14.58
N LEU A 145 4.60 -7.37 -15.15
CA LEU A 145 3.71 -7.05 -16.26
C LEU A 145 4.29 -7.42 -17.63
N SER A 146 5.60 -7.71 -17.69
CA SER A 146 6.27 -8.12 -18.92
C SER A 146 5.80 -9.52 -19.33
N LYS A 147 5.31 -9.64 -20.57
CA LYS A 147 4.85 -10.92 -21.16
C LYS A 147 5.98 -11.93 -21.37
N ASP A 148 7.23 -11.47 -21.31
CA ASP A 148 8.39 -12.28 -21.68
C ASP A 148 9.06 -12.98 -20.49
N ASN A 149 8.50 -12.85 -19.27
CA ASN A 149 9.09 -13.46 -18.07
C ASN A 149 8.11 -14.44 -17.37
N PRO A 150 7.99 -15.69 -17.86
CA PRO A 150 6.98 -16.62 -17.37
C PRO A 150 7.17 -17.11 -15.94
N ARG A 151 8.36 -16.89 -15.36
CA ARG A 151 8.64 -17.16 -13.95
C ARG A 151 7.87 -16.21 -13.02
N LEU A 152 7.53 -15.03 -13.52
CA LEU A 152 7.07 -13.87 -12.75
C LEU A 152 5.62 -13.48 -13.03
N TYR A 153 4.79 -14.40 -13.54
CA TYR A 153 3.33 -14.28 -13.50
C TYR A 153 2.79 -14.35 -12.06
N LEU A 154 3.35 -13.55 -11.15
CA LEU A 154 2.71 -13.34 -9.88
C LEU A 154 1.45 -12.53 -10.14
N CYS A 155 0.37 -13.01 -9.56
CA CYS A 155 -0.74 -12.17 -9.18
C CYS A 155 -1.80 -11.87 -10.26
N SER A 156 -2.03 -12.75 -11.24
CA SER A 156 -3.32 -12.69 -11.95
C SER A 156 -4.50 -12.93 -11.00
N SER A 157 -4.33 -13.53 -9.82
CA SER A 157 -5.43 -13.76 -8.87
C SER A 157 -5.61 -12.69 -7.79
N LEU A 158 -4.59 -11.89 -7.41
CA LEU A 158 -4.82 -10.74 -6.52
C LEU A 158 -5.03 -9.41 -7.27
N PHE A 159 -4.67 -9.32 -8.57
CA PHE A 159 -5.00 -8.16 -9.43
C PHE A 159 -6.30 -8.32 -10.24
N TYR A 160 -6.84 -9.53 -10.43
CA TYR A 160 -8.14 -9.72 -11.09
C TYR A 160 -9.28 -9.74 -10.07
N SER A 161 -9.89 -8.59 -9.83
CA SER A 161 -11.32 -8.59 -9.52
C SER A 161 -12.07 -9.06 -10.76
N ARG A 162 -12.86 -10.11 -10.60
CA ARG A 162 -13.74 -10.66 -11.64
C ARG A 162 -14.89 -9.68 -11.86
N ASP A 163 -14.69 -8.69 -12.72
CA ASP A 163 -15.77 -7.85 -13.23
C ASP A 163 -16.55 -8.67 -14.26
N ASP A 164 -17.62 -9.30 -13.80
CA ASP A 164 -18.67 -9.81 -14.68
C ASP A 164 -19.70 -8.70 -14.91
N CYS A 165 -19.43 -7.82 -15.88
CA CYS A 165 -20.45 -6.96 -16.48
C CYS A 165 -20.10 -6.69 -17.95
N SER A 166 -20.85 -7.40 -18.80
CA SER A 166 -21.05 -7.25 -20.24
C SER A 166 -20.60 -5.93 -20.90
N ASN A 167 -19.81 -6.09 -21.96
CA ASN A 167 -19.69 -5.22 -23.14
C ASN A 167 -19.24 -3.76 -22.92
N GLN A 168 -17.95 -3.55 -22.65
CA GLN A 168 -17.05 -2.73 -23.49
C GLN A 168 -15.61 -2.91 -23.00
N LYS A 169 -14.70 -3.38 -23.87
CA LYS A 169 -13.28 -3.59 -23.52
C LYS A 169 -12.58 -2.23 -23.37
N SER A 170 -12.68 -1.63 -22.19
CA SER A 170 -11.77 -0.58 -21.74
C SER A 170 -10.86 -1.18 -20.67
N TYR A 171 -9.61 -1.45 -21.03
CA TYR A 171 -8.60 -1.96 -20.12
C TYR A 171 -8.16 -0.82 -19.18
N SER A 172 -8.92 -0.62 -18.10
CA SER A 172 -8.53 0.28 -17.02
C SER A 172 -7.76 -0.53 -15.98
N LEU A 173 -6.44 -0.62 -16.15
CA LEU A 173 -5.53 -1.07 -15.10
C LEU A 173 -5.63 -0.10 -13.92
N ARG A 174 -6.43 -0.44 -12.91
CA ARG A 174 -6.40 0.23 -11.60
C ARG A 174 -5.35 -0.50 -10.76
N LEU A 175 -4.10 -0.04 -10.83
CA LEU A 175 -3.09 -0.41 -9.85
C LEU A 175 -3.54 0.18 -8.50
N TRP A 176 -3.99 -0.67 -7.59
CA TRP A 176 -4.04 -0.32 -6.17
C TRP A 176 -2.65 -0.53 -5.60
N LEU A 177 -1.80 0.48 -5.78
CA LEU A 177 -0.55 0.62 -5.03
C LEU A 177 -0.90 1.22 -3.67
N LYS A 178 -0.77 0.43 -2.61
CA LYS A 178 -0.61 0.90 -1.23
C LYS A 178 0.71 0.39 -0.71
#